data_AF-A0A4R4V168-F1
#
_entry.id   AF-A0A4R4V168-F1
#
_cell.length_a   1.000
_cell.length_b   1.000
_cell.length_c   1.000
_cell.angle_alpha   90.00
_cell.angle_beta   90.00
_cell.angle_gamma   90.00
#
_symmetry.space_group_name_H-M   'P 1'
#
loop_
_entity.id
_entity.type
_entity.pdbx_description
1 polymer ?
#
loop_
_entity_poly.entity_id
_entity_poly.type
_entity_poly.pdbx_seq_one_letter_code
_entity_poly.pdbx_strand_id
1 'polypeptide(L)' 'DDPPGRLTAQEMQVVRLAMTGATNRQIAARLRLSHRTVAYHLYKAFPKLGVASRAELHRCVPALEAGADRPA' A
#
# COMPACT_ATOMS: atom_id res chain seq x y z
N ASP A 1 -6.20 16.85 10.39
CA ASP A 1 -6.39 15.54 11.02
C ASP A 1 -7.21 14.62 10.14
N ASP A 2 -6.71 13.40 9.88
CA ASP A 2 -7.48 12.33 9.23
C ASP A 2 -8.33 11.59 10.29
N PRO A 3 -9.59 11.24 10.01
CA PRO A 3 -10.44 10.56 10.97
C PRO A 3 -9.90 9.17 11.34
N PRO A 4 -10.07 8.71 12.59
CA PRO A 4 -9.64 7.38 13.01
C PRO A 4 -10.35 6.33 12.14
N GLY A 5 -9.56 5.57 11.38
CA GLY A 5 -10.05 4.57 10.44
C GLY A 5 -9.71 4.86 8.97
N ARG A 6 -9.38 6.11 8.61
CA ARG A 6 -8.94 6.44 7.24
C ARG A 6 -7.42 6.32 7.08
N LEU A 7 -6.99 5.88 5.90
CA LEU A 7 -5.59 5.94 5.50
C LEU A 7 -5.16 7.40 5.33
N THR A 8 -4.02 7.75 5.93
CA THR A 8 -3.37 9.03 5.63
C THR A 8 -2.80 9.02 4.22
N ALA A 9 -2.45 10.19 3.68
CA ALA A 9 -1.83 10.30 2.35
C ALA A 9 -0.54 9.45 2.22
N GLN A 10 0.30 9.42 3.26
CA GLN A 10 1.54 8.63 3.27
C GLN A 10 1.26 7.13 3.33
N GLU A 11 0.32 6.71 4.19
CA GLU A 11 -0.09 5.30 4.27
C GLU A 11 -0.66 4.82 2.93
N MET A 12 -1.48 5.65 2.27
CA MET A 12 -2.04 5.35 0.96
C MET A 12 -0.96 5.20 -0.11
N GLN A 13 0.04 6.09 -0.16
CA GLN A 13 1.16 5.97 -1.11
C GLN A 13 1.94 4.68 -0.89
N VAL A 14 2.25 4.35 0.36
CA VAL A 14 2.96 3.12 0.72
C VAL A 14 2.14 1.88 0.34
N VAL A 15 0.84 1.87 0.65
CA VAL A 15 -0.07 0.77 0.32
C VAL A 15 -0.15 0.53 -1.18
N ARG A 16 -0.32 1.59 -2.00
CA ARG A 16 -0.40 1.47 -3.46
C ARG A 16 0.84 0.82 -4.05
N LEU A 17 2.04 1.21 -3.59
CA LEU A 17 3.28 0.59 -4.03
C LEU A 17 3.45 -0.82 -3.48
N ALA A 18 2.95 -1.12 -2.29
CA ALA A 18 2.99 -2.47 -1.74
C ALA A 18 2.07 -3.43 -2.51
N MET A 19 0.92 -2.95 -3.00
CA MET A 19 -0.02 -3.70 -3.84
C MET A 19 0.61 -4.14 -5.16
N THR A 20 1.56 -3.39 -5.73
CA THR A 20 2.29 -3.79 -6.96
C THR A 20 3.41 -4.82 -6.71
N GLY A 21 3.55 -5.32 -5.49
CA GLY A 21 4.60 -6.27 -5.11
C GLY A 21 5.93 -5.61 -4.70
N ALA A 22 6.05 -4.27 -4.71
CA ALA A 22 7.31 -3.60 -4.38
C ALA A 22 7.72 -3.78 -2.90
N THR A 23 8.93 -4.27 -2.65
CA THR A 23 9.43 -4.49 -1.27
C THR A 23 9.59 -3.18 -0.49
N ASN A 24 9.68 -3.25 0.84
CA ASN A 24 9.85 -2.06 1.68
C ASN A 24 11.09 -1.23 1.30
N ARG A 25 12.18 -1.87 0.83
CA ARG A 25 13.38 -1.17 0.35
C ARG A 25 13.13 -0.43 -0.96
N GLN A 26 12.41 -1.05 -1.88
CA GLN A 26 12.04 -0.45 -3.17
C GLN A 26 11.04 0.71 -2.99
N ILE A 27 10.09 0.58 -2.07
CA ILE A 27 9.16 1.66 -1.70
C ILE A 27 9.92 2.81 -1.04
N ALA A 28 10.81 2.49 -0.09
CA ALA A 28 11.66 3.45 0.60
C ALA A 28 12.48 4.30 -0.37
N ALA A 29 13.12 3.67 -1.35
CA ALA A 29 13.88 4.37 -2.39
C ALA A 29 12.99 5.34 -3.22
N ARG A 30 11.78 4.92 -3.59
CA ARG A 30 10.84 5.75 -4.37
C ARG A 30 10.30 6.94 -3.58
N LEU A 31 9.98 6.73 -2.31
CA LEU A 31 9.36 7.76 -1.45
C LEU A 31 10.40 8.58 -0.66
N ARG A 32 11.70 8.32 -0.83
CA ARG A 32 12.79 8.91 -0.04
C ARG A 32 12.58 8.71 1.47
N LEU A 33 12.16 7.51 1.86
CA LEU A 33 11.92 7.09 3.24
C LEU A 33 12.92 6.00 3.64
N SER A 34 12.97 5.68 4.94
CA SER A 34 13.63 4.46 5.39
C SER A 34 12.70 3.24 5.21
N HIS A 35 13.27 2.05 4.99
CA HIS A 35 12.50 0.81 4.93
C HIS A 35 11.73 0.51 6.24
N ARG A 36 12.18 1.04 7.38
CA ARG A 36 11.50 0.95 8.69
C ARG A 36 10.28 1.86 8.73
N THR A 37 10.39 3.06 8.18
CA THR A 37 9.26 4.01 8.05
C THR A 37 8.18 3.42 7.14
N VAL A 38 8.57 2.77 6.04
CA VAL A 38 7.62 2.04 5.19
C VAL A 38 6.92 0.91 5.95
N ALA A 39 7.68 0.11 6.72
CA ALA A 39 7.10 -0.96 7.54
C ALA A 39 6.12 -0.40 8.59
N TYR A 40 6.44 0.74 9.20
CA TYR A 40 5.57 1.44 10.13
C TYR A 40 4.26 1.89 9.47
N HIS A 41 4.32 2.51 8.30
CA HIS A 41 3.11 2.91 7.58
C HIS A 41 2.24 1.70 7.20
N LEU A 42 2.84 0.59 6.75
CA LEU A 42 2.09 -0.65 6.48
C LEU A 42 1.42 -1.20 7.74
N TYR A 43 2.14 -1.22 8.86
CA TYR A 43 1.60 -1.65 10.16
C TYR A 43 0.39 -0.82 10.59
N LYS A 44 0.42 0.50 10.37
CA LYS A 44 -0.72 1.39 10.67
C LYS A 44 -1.86 1.26 9.66
N ALA A 45 -1.56 0.95 8.40
CA ALA A 45 -2.52 0.84 7.31
C ALA A 45 -3.31 -0.48 7.33
N PHE A 46 -2.67 -1.60 7.67
CA PHE A 46 -3.29 -2.93 7.68
C PHE A 46 -4.61 -3.02 8.47
N PRO A 47 -4.68 -2.61 9.74
CA PRO A 47 -5.94 -2.66 10.49
C PRO A 47 -7.01 -1.72 9.91
N LYS A 48 -6.62 -0.60 9.28
CA LYS A 48 -7.55 0.32 8.61
C LYS A 48 -8.15 -0.26 7.33
N LEU A 49 -7.42 -1.17 6.70
CA LEU A 49 -7.83 -1.88 5.48
C LEU A 49 -8.49 -3.23 5.77
N GLY A 50 -8.52 -3.67 7.04
CA GLY A 50 -9.02 -5.00 7.41
C GLY A 50 -8.17 -6.16 6.89
N VAL A 51 -6.88 -5.93 6.62
CA VAL A 51 -5.93 -6.98 6.19
C VAL A 51 -4.96 -7.29 7.31
N ALA A 52 -4.59 -8.56 7.45
CA ALA A 52 -3.63 -9.03 8.45
C ALA A 52 -2.20 -9.09 7.90
N SER A 53 -2.03 -9.11 6.58
CA SER A 53 -0.70 -9.28 5.97
C SER A 53 -0.53 -8.58 4.63
N ARG A 54 0.74 -8.41 4.25
CA ARG A 54 1.12 -7.94 2.91
C ARG A 54 0.61 -8.88 1.81
N ALA A 55 0.61 -10.19 2.07
CA ALA A 55 0.10 -11.17 1.12
C ALA A 55 -1.42 -11.00 0.91
N GLU A 56 -2.18 -10.72 1.98
CA GLU A 56 -3.59 -10.34 1.86
C GLU A 56 -3.77 -9.00 1.15
N LEU A 57 -2.95 -7.99 1.46
CA LEU A 57 -3.00 -6.71 0.75
C LEU A 57 -2.85 -6.88 -0.77
N HIS A 58 -1.97 -7.78 -1.21
CA HIS A 58 -1.78 -8.10 -2.63
C HIS A 58 -2.98 -8.88 -3.23
N ARG A 59 -3.72 -9.64 -2.42
CA ARG A 59 -4.95 -10.33 -2.85
C ARG A 59 -6.18 -9.42 -2.84
N CYS A 60 -6.17 -8.36 -2.02
CA CYS A 60 -7.15 -7.27 -2.03
C CYS A 60 -6.98 -6.34 -3.24
N VAL A 61 -6.45 -6.83 -4.36
CA VAL A 61 -6.60 -6.22 -5.68
C VAL A 61 -7.85 -6.84 -6.34
N PRO A 62 -9.10 -6.48 -5.97
CA PRO A 62 -10.19 -6.63 -6.91
C PRO A 62 -10.03 -5.51 -7.93
N ALA A 63 -9.71 -5.88 -9.18
CA ALA A 63 -10.17 -5.16 -10.37
C ALA A 63 -10.02 -3.61 -10.41
N LEU A 64 -9.02 -3.02 -9.76
CA LEU A 64 -8.65 -1.61 -10.05
C LEU A 64 -8.01 -1.48 -11.45
N GLU A 65 -7.54 -2.61 -12.00
CA GLU A 65 -7.05 -2.78 -13.38
C GLU A 65 -8.10 -3.45 -14.30
N ALA A 66 -9.40 -3.45 -13.98
CA ALA A 66 -10.44 -3.89 -14.94
C ALA A 66 -10.91 -2.75 -15.87
N GLY A 67 -10.12 -1.68 -15.97
CA GLY A 67 -10.43 -0.50 -16.80
C GLY A 67 -9.24 0.16 -17.49
N ALA A 68 -8.03 -0.42 -17.42
CA ALA A 68 -6.86 0.11 -18.11
C ALA A 68 -6.22 -0.96 -18.98
N ASP A 69 -6.41 -0.78 -20.28
CA ASP A 69 -5.61 -1.34 -21.38
C ASP A 69 -5.93 -2.78 -21.86
N ARG A 70 -6.80 -2.82 -22.87
CA ARG A 70 -6.99 -3.94 -23.79
C ARG A 70 -5.86 -3.86 -24.84
N PRO A 71 -5.11 -4.95 -25.12
CA PRO A 71 -4.11 -4.91 -26.17
C PRO A 71 -4.81 -4.72 -27.53
N ALA A 72 -4.34 -3.76 -28.31
CA ALA A 72 -4.57 -3.68 -29.75
C ALA A 72 -3.49 -4.50 -30.47
#